data_AF-A0A5W8QZ30-F1
#
_entry.id   AF-A0A5W8QZ30-F1
#
_cell.length_a   1.000
_cell.length_b   1.000
_cell.length_c   1.000
_cell.angle_alpha   90.00
_cell.angle_beta   90.00
_cell.angle_gamma   90.00
#
_symmetry.space_group_name_H-M   'P 1'
#
loop_
_entity.id
_entity.type
_entity.pdbx_description
1 polymer ?
#
loop_
_entity_poly.entity_id
_entity_poly.type
_entity_poly.pdbx_seq_one_letter_code
_entity_poly.pdbx_strand_id
1 'polypeptide(L)'
;QTYTLYNSMMKPTPEDVGALSVNGGRLNGPLGIGTDNALGGNSIVFGDNDTGLKQNGDGILDTFANSQHTVRVAPGEMQVLGAIRAGDAKRMTMTSSNNSVLNAQFHLWGDGNRPTVIELDDDQGWHLYSQRNTDGSIQFVVNGQVIPDNYGNFDARYLTSGNVYTKG
;
A
#
# COMPACT_ATOMS: atom_id res chain seq x y z
N GLN A 1 -0.07 42.03 -48.91
CA GLN A 1 -0.40 41.09 -47.81
C GLN A 1 -1.89 41.18 -47.56
N THR A 2 -2.57 40.05 -47.37
CA THR A 2 -3.99 40.00 -46.99
C THR A 2 -4.06 39.76 -45.49
N TYR A 3 -4.81 40.59 -44.76
CA TYR A 3 -5.00 40.45 -43.31
C TYR A 3 -6.40 39.91 -43.03
N THR A 4 -6.51 38.93 -42.14
CA THR A 4 -7.80 38.49 -41.59
C THR A 4 -8.15 39.37 -40.40
N LEU A 5 -9.37 39.93 -40.39
CA LEU A 5 -9.87 40.81 -39.34
C LEU A 5 -11.06 40.14 -38.64
N TYR A 6 -10.95 39.97 -37.33
CA TYR A 6 -12.02 39.45 -36.49
C TYR A 6 -12.80 40.58 -35.81
N ASN A 7 -14.11 40.41 -35.61
CA ASN A 7 -14.97 41.37 -34.93
C ASN A 7 -16.14 40.66 -34.20
N SER A 8 -17.03 41.44 -33.57
CA SER A 8 -18.16 40.88 -32.82
C SER A 8 -19.13 40.05 -33.67
N MET A 9 -19.22 40.33 -34.98
CA MET A 9 -20.03 39.62 -35.97
C MET A 9 -19.25 38.49 -36.67
N MET A 10 -17.91 38.51 -36.61
CA MET A 10 -16.98 37.48 -37.14
C MET A 10 -15.97 37.12 -36.06
N LYS A 11 -16.37 36.26 -35.12
CA LYS A 11 -15.52 35.82 -34.01
C LYS A 11 -14.52 34.74 -34.49
N PRO A 12 -13.30 34.71 -33.94
CA PRO A 12 -12.39 33.61 -34.22
C PRO A 12 -12.89 32.33 -33.54
N THR A 13 -12.68 31.19 -34.20
CA THR A 13 -12.80 29.85 -33.63
C THR A 13 -11.58 29.51 -32.76
N PRO A 14 -11.63 28.47 -31.92
CA PRO A 14 -10.43 28.01 -31.21
C PRO A 14 -9.26 27.68 -32.14
N GLU A 15 -9.53 27.15 -33.33
CA GLU A 15 -8.50 26.89 -34.35
C GLU A 15 -7.84 28.19 -34.83
N ASP A 16 -8.63 29.23 -35.07
CA ASP A 16 -8.15 30.54 -35.53
C ASP A 16 -7.18 31.22 -34.54
N VAL A 17 -7.23 30.86 -33.26
CA VAL A 17 -6.40 31.43 -32.19
C VAL A 17 -5.51 30.42 -31.48
N GLY A 18 -5.49 29.15 -31.92
CA GLY A 18 -4.74 28.08 -31.28
C GLY A 18 -5.22 27.71 -29.87
N ALA A 19 -6.49 28.00 -29.54
CA ALA A 19 -7.11 27.61 -28.27
C ALA A 19 -7.62 26.16 -28.31
N LEU A 20 -7.68 25.51 -27.15
CA LEU A 20 -8.27 24.18 -27.00
C LEU A 20 -9.79 24.25 -27.22
N SER A 21 -10.35 23.33 -28.00
CA SER A 21 -11.80 23.26 -28.22
C SER A 21 -12.56 22.80 -26.96
N VAL A 22 -13.80 23.26 -26.81
CA VAL A 22 -14.72 22.78 -25.75
C VAL A 22 -15.07 21.30 -25.88
N ASN A 23 -14.85 20.72 -27.06
CA ASN A 23 -15.01 19.29 -27.32
C ASN A 23 -13.72 18.50 -27.02
N GLY A 24 -12.71 19.13 -26.40
CA GLY A 24 -11.41 18.55 -26.11
C GLY A 24 -10.38 18.80 -27.21
N GLY A 25 -9.18 18.24 -27.02
CA GLY A 25 -8.09 18.34 -28.00
C GLY A 25 -6.77 17.81 -27.45
N ARG A 26 -5.72 17.91 -28.26
CA ARG A 26 -4.37 17.44 -27.92
C ARG A 26 -3.51 18.59 -27.41
N LEU A 27 -2.96 18.42 -26.21
CA LEU A 27 -1.87 19.23 -25.72
C LEU A 27 -0.55 18.59 -26.17
N ASN A 28 0.27 19.34 -26.91
CA ASN A 28 1.59 18.88 -27.36
C ASN A 28 2.71 19.21 -26.34
N GLY A 29 2.37 19.89 -25.24
CA GLY A 29 3.28 20.26 -24.17
C GLY A 29 2.65 20.03 -22.79
N PRO A 30 3.39 20.33 -21.72
CA PRO A 30 2.95 20.10 -20.35
C PRO A 30 1.80 21.04 -19.95
N LEU A 31 0.91 20.56 -19.08
CA LEU A 31 -0.17 21.33 -18.50
C LEU A 31 0.19 21.77 -17.08
N GLY A 32 0.13 23.07 -16.81
CA GLY A 32 0.20 23.62 -15.47
C GLY A 32 -1.17 24.13 -15.04
N ILE A 33 -1.63 23.74 -13.86
CA ILE A 33 -2.91 24.22 -13.29
C ILE A 33 -2.60 25.17 -12.14
N GLY A 34 -2.83 26.47 -12.36
CA GLY A 34 -2.57 27.51 -11.35
C GLY A 34 -1.08 27.78 -11.11
N THR A 35 -0.20 27.26 -11.97
CA THR A 35 1.25 27.32 -11.85
C THR A 35 1.88 26.97 -13.21
N ASP A 36 3.12 27.41 -13.43
CA ASP A 36 3.90 26.94 -14.58
C ASP A 36 4.26 25.47 -14.37
N ASN A 37 4.33 24.70 -15.45
CA ASN A 37 4.77 23.32 -15.34
C ASN A 37 6.29 23.24 -15.42
N ALA A 38 6.92 22.91 -14.29
CA ALA A 38 8.35 22.63 -14.21
C ALA A 38 8.68 21.14 -14.34
N LEU A 39 7.69 20.23 -14.29
CA LEU A 39 7.91 18.81 -14.59
C LEU A 39 8.28 18.58 -16.06
N GLY A 40 7.78 19.37 -17.01
CA GLY A 40 8.02 19.27 -18.44
C GLY A 40 7.38 18.04 -19.11
N GLY A 41 7.55 17.91 -20.43
CA GLY A 41 7.07 16.77 -21.23
C GLY A 41 5.55 16.53 -21.15
N ASN A 42 5.12 15.26 -21.10
CA ASN A 42 3.71 14.85 -20.97
C ASN A 42 3.30 14.81 -19.49
N SER A 43 3.04 15.97 -18.89
CA SER A 43 2.71 16.06 -17.47
C SER A 43 1.58 17.05 -17.18
N ILE A 44 1.02 16.89 -15.99
CA ILE A 44 0.08 17.81 -15.37
C ILE A 44 0.65 18.14 -13.98
N VAL A 45 0.81 19.42 -13.66
CA VAL A 45 1.13 19.87 -12.30
C VAL A 45 -0.01 20.69 -11.71
N PHE A 46 -0.09 20.76 -10.38
CA PHE A 46 -1.24 21.32 -9.67
C PHE A 46 -0.82 22.26 -8.53
N GLY A 47 -1.07 23.57 -8.67
CA GLY A 47 -0.91 24.55 -7.59
C GLY A 47 0.53 24.84 -7.14
N ASP A 48 1.45 23.92 -7.38
CA ASP A 48 2.89 24.12 -7.39
C ASP A 48 3.45 23.61 -8.74
N ASN A 49 4.65 24.05 -9.11
CA ASN A 49 5.18 23.78 -10.44
C ASN A 49 5.77 22.38 -10.61
N ASP A 50 5.75 21.54 -9.58
CA ASP A 50 6.50 20.29 -9.54
C ASP A 50 5.82 19.10 -8.80
N THR A 51 4.54 19.23 -8.41
CA THR A 51 3.63 18.18 -7.92
C THR A 51 2.60 17.87 -8.99
N GLY A 52 2.42 16.58 -9.32
CA GLY A 52 1.29 16.16 -10.13
C GLY A 52 1.48 14.83 -10.83
N LEU A 53 0.90 14.66 -12.02
CA LEU A 53 0.96 13.41 -12.77
C LEU A 53 1.90 13.58 -13.95
N LYS A 54 2.71 12.56 -14.21
CA LYS A 54 3.58 12.58 -15.38
C LYS A 54 3.50 11.23 -16.08
N GLN A 55 3.13 11.29 -17.35
CA GLN A 55 3.30 10.16 -18.23
C GLN A 55 4.75 10.11 -18.66
N ASN A 56 5.42 9.03 -18.31
CA ASN A 56 6.82 8.80 -18.68
C ASN A 56 6.95 7.71 -19.76
N GLY A 57 5.86 7.44 -20.49
CA GLY A 57 5.79 6.48 -21.59
C GLY A 57 4.38 5.88 -21.77
N ASP A 58 4.23 4.96 -22.72
CA ASP A 58 2.97 4.24 -22.93
C ASP A 58 2.66 3.29 -21.76
N GLY A 59 1.44 3.32 -21.22
CA GLY A 59 1.02 2.52 -20.06
C GLY A 59 1.62 2.89 -18.70
N ILE A 60 2.36 4.02 -18.59
CA ILE A 60 3.08 4.42 -17.37
C ILE A 60 2.55 5.74 -16.81
N LEU A 61 2.07 5.70 -15.56
CA LEU A 61 1.57 6.85 -14.80
C LEU A 61 2.34 7.02 -13.49
N ASP A 62 2.96 8.19 -13.34
CA ASP A 62 3.68 8.61 -12.14
C ASP A 62 2.95 9.73 -11.42
N THR A 63 3.07 9.77 -10.09
CA THR A 63 2.68 10.90 -9.24
C THR A 63 3.92 11.57 -8.65
N PHE A 64 3.96 12.90 -8.64
CA PHE A 64 5.02 13.74 -8.10
C PHE A 64 4.42 14.66 -7.02
N ALA A 65 5.20 15.05 -6.01
CA ALA A 65 4.86 15.93 -4.90
C ALA A 65 6.11 16.73 -4.52
N ASN A 66 6.14 18.04 -4.73
CA ASN A 66 7.28 18.91 -4.45
C ASN A 66 8.56 18.39 -5.14
N SER A 67 8.46 18.20 -6.45
CA SER A 67 9.46 17.53 -7.30
C SER A 67 9.76 16.06 -6.93
N GLN A 68 9.13 15.48 -5.90
CA GLN A 68 9.34 14.10 -5.46
C GLN A 68 8.32 13.13 -6.04
N HIS A 69 8.77 12.06 -6.68
CA HIS A 69 7.88 11.00 -7.14
C HIS A 69 7.31 10.19 -5.94
N THR A 70 5.98 9.96 -5.84
CA THR A 70 5.32 9.33 -4.66
C THR A 70 4.60 7.99 -4.90
N VAL A 71 3.95 7.77 -6.03
CA VAL A 71 3.20 6.53 -6.40
C VAL A 71 3.31 6.31 -7.91
N ARG A 72 3.40 5.05 -8.34
CA ARG A 72 3.33 4.65 -9.76
C ARG A 72 2.31 3.53 -9.96
N VAL A 73 1.52 3.64 -11.03
CA VAL A 73 0.52 2.65 -11.44
C VAL A 73 0.81 2.17 -12.86
N ALA A 74 0.69 0.86 -13.09
CA ALA A 74 0.92 0.16 -14.35
C ALA A 74 0.04 -1.12 -14.40
N PRO A 75 -0.08 -1.84 -15.53
CA PRO A 75 -0.93 -3.03 -15.64
C PRO A 75 -0.52 -4.16 -14.66
N GLY A 76 -1.41 -4.48 -13.70
CA GLY A 76 -1.25 -5.61 -12.77
C GLY A 76 -0.64 -5.29 -11.39
N GLU A 77 -0.24 -4.04 -11.10
CA GLU A 77 0.43 -3.68 -9.84
C GLU A 77 0.34 -2.19 -9.43
N MET A 78 0.72 -1.89 -8.18
CA MET A 78 0.72 -0.56 -7.54
C MET A 78 1.97 -0.34 -6.66
N GLN A 79 2.66 0.81 -6.79
CA GLN A 79 3.88 1.17 -6.03
C GLN A 79 3.68 2.41 -5.13
N VAL A 80 4.07 2.36 -3.84
CA VAL A 80 3.98 3.47 -2.83
C VAL A 80 5.39 3.89 -2.33
N LEU A 81 5.91 5.07 -2.71
CA LEU A 81 7.30 5.57 -2.51
C LEU A 81 7.55 6.32 -1.17
N GLY A 82 7.01 5.82 -0.05
CA GLY A 82 7.12 6.42 1.28
C GLY A 82 7.04 5.37 2.38
N ALA A 83 6.76 5.77 3.63
CA ALA A 83 6.31 4.79 4.63
C ALA A 83 5.16 4.00 4.02
N ILE A 84 5.52 2.79 3.61
CA ILE A 84 4.67 1.65 3.49
C ILE A 84 4.84 1.04 4.87
N ARG A 85 3.95 1.24 5.83
CA ARG A 85 2.50 1.26 5.61
C ARG A 85 2.09 0.35 4.43
N ALA A 86 2.80 -0.76 4.27
CA ALA A 86 2.41 -1.95 3.57
C ALA A 86 3.14 -3.11 4.24
N GLY A 87 3.05 -4.28 3.64
CA GLY A 87 3.25 -5.46 4.40
C GLY A 87 4.62 -5.59 4.99
N ASP A 88 5.71 -5.14 4.32
CA ASP A 88 5.86 -4.85 2.85
C ASP A 88 7.09 -5.55 2.20
N ALA A 89 8.34 -5.21 2.63
CA ALA A 89 9.68 -5.41 1.98
C ALA A 89 10.43 -6.75 2.18
N LYS A 90 10.37 -7.40 3.34
CA LYS A 90 10.38 -8.87 3.31
C LYS A 90 8.99 -9.17 2.82
N ARG A 91 8.86 -9.60 1.54
CA ARG A 91 7.58 -9.63 0.84
C ARG A 91 6.58 -10.11 1.85
N MET A 92 5.71 -9.21 2.30
CA MET A 92 4.54 -9.68 3.01
C MET A 92 3.74 -10.33 1.92
N THR A 93 4.00 -11.62 1.81
CA THR A 93 3.29 -12.47 0.89
C THR A 93 1.94 -12.71 1.53
N MET A 94 0.98 -11.89 1.11
CA MET A 94 -0.42 -12.29 1.10
C MET A 94 -0.56 -13.25 -0.08
N THR A 95 -0.43 -14.54 0.21
CA THR A 95 -0.49 -15.59 -0.81
C THR A 95 -1.61 -16.54 -0.48
N SER A 96 -2.42 -16.82 -1.48
CA SER A 96 -3.39 -17.90 -1.46
C SER A 96 -3.01 -18.89 -2.54
N SER A 97 -2.93 -20.16 -2.17
CA SER A 97 -2.88 -21.27 -3.12
C SER A 97 -4.28 -21.62 -3.66
N ASN A 98 -5.33 -20.99 -3.13
CA ASN A 98 -6.73 -21.15 -3.49
C ASN A 98 -7.32 -22.56 -3.32
N ASN A 99 -6.72 -23.35 -2.43
CA ASN A 99 -7.17 -24.69 -2.08
C ASN A 99 -7.71 -24.80 -0.65
N SER A 100 -7.63 -23.73 0.14
CA SER A 100 -8.19 -23.70 1.49
C SER A 100 -9.72 -23.66 1.44
N VAL A 101 -10.38 -24.37 2.38
CA VAL A 101 -11.84 -24.25 2.60
C VAL A 101 -12.19 -22.94 3.30
N LEU A 102 -11.30 -22.45 4.17
CA LEU A 102 -11.48 -21.29 5.06
C LEU A 102 -10.36 -20.24 4.88
N ASN A 103 -10.59 -18.96 5.21
CA ASN A 103 -9.60 -17.89 5.01
C ASN A 103 -8.53 -17.82 6.12
N ALA A 104 -7.52 -16.95 5.96
CA ALA A 104 -6.46 -16.74 6.94
C ALA A 104 -6.08 -15.25 7.10
N GLN A 105 -5.82 -14.83 8.34
CA GLN A 105 -5.58 -13.43 8.72
C GLN A 105 -4.34 -13.21 9.62
N PHE A 106 -3.72 -12.03 9.51
CA PHE A 106 -2.65 -11.50 10.38
C PHE A 106 -3.11 -10.19 11.05
N HIS A 107 -3.33 -10.20 12.37
CA HIS A 107 -4.07 -9.16 13.12
C HIS A 107 -3.22 -8.46 14.23
N LEU A 108 -3.28 -7.11 14.32
CA LEU A 108 -2.67 -6.30 15.39
C LEU A 108 -3.76 -5.49 16.13
N TRP A 109 -4.02 -5.74 17.44
CA TRP A 109 -5.12 -5.15 18.26
C TRP A 109 -4.75 -4.93 19.76
N GLY A 110 -5.57 -4.28 20.61
CA GLY A 110 -5.30 -4.13 22.06
C GLY A 110 -6.18 -3.10 22.82
N ASP A 111 -6.20 -3.15 24.18
CA ASP A 111 -7.00 -2.29 25.09
C ASP A 111 -6.34 -1.94 26.46
N GLY A 112 -7.05 -1.20 27.32
CA GLY A 112 -6.53 -0.72 28.63
C GLY A 112 -6.25 -1.81 29.67
N ASN A 113 -6.82 -3.00 29.49
CA ASN A 113 -6.53 -4.19 30.28
C ASN A 113 -5.48 -5.10 29.58
N ARG A 114 -5.30 -4.96 28.24
CA ARG A 114 -4.41 -5.74 27.35
C ARG A 114 -3.76 -4.86 26.25
N PRO A 115 -2.71 -4.08 26.54
CA PRO A 115 -2.24 -2.98 25.68
C PRO A 115 -1.73 -3.28 24.24
N THR A 116 -1.27 -4.48 23.91
CA THR A 116 -0.83 -4.82 22.54
C THR A 116 -0.97 -6.31 22.33
N VAL A 117 -1.70 -6.73 21.30
CA VAL A 117 -1.99 -8.11 20.90
C VAL A 117 -1.70 -8.28 19.40
N ILE A 118 -0.91 -9.30 19.04
CA ILE A 118 -0.61 -9.72 17.65
C ILE A 118 -1.18 -11.16 17.50
N GLU A 119 -2.19 -11.37 16.63
CA GLU A 119 -3.07 -12.56 16.55
C GLU A 119 -3.17 -13.16 15.12
N LEU A 120 -3.37 -14.48 15.04
CA LEU A 120 -3.70 -15.25 13.82
C LEU A 120 -5.01 -16.05 14.05
N ASP A 121 -5.93 -16.06 13.08
CA ASP A 121 -7.25 -16.72 13.14
C ASP A 121 -7.76 -17.19 11.75
N ASP A 122 -8.85 -17.98 11.77
CA ASP A 122 -9.66 -18.36 10.59
C ASP A 122 -11.17 -18.19 10.87
N ASP A 123 -12.02 -18.80 10.04
CA ASP A 123 -13.48 -18.63 10.09
C ASP A 123 -14.18 -19.25 11.33
N GLN A 124 -13.51 -20.07 12.14
CA GLN A 124 -14.12 -20.78 13.29
C GLN A 124 -13.56 -20.36 14.65
N GLY A 125 -12.48 -19.57 14.68
CA GLY A 125 -11.93 -19.01 15.90
C GLY A 125 -10.43 -18.76 15.82
N TRP A 126 -9.93 -18.08 16.85
CA TRP A 126 -8.52 -17.74 16.98
C TRP A 126 -7.65 -18.98 17.17
N HIS A 127 -6.45 -18.93 16.62
CA HIS A 127 -5.48 -20.02 16.71
C HIS A 127 -4.43 -19.72 17.76
N LEU A 128 -3.86 -18.51 17.69
CA LEU A 128 -2.83 -18.06 18.62
C LEU A 128 -2.72 -16.54 18.68
N TYR A 129 -2.19 -16.05 19.80
CA TYR A 129 -1.82 -14.65 19.96
C TYR A 129 -0.60 -14.45 20.87
N SER A 130 0.05 -13.30 20.71
CA SER A 130 1.03 -12.71 21.64
C SER A 130 0.46 -11.42 22.21
N GLN A 131 0.38 -11.25 23.54
CA GLN A 131 -0.10 -10.01 24.19
C GLN A 131 0.86 -9.42 25.22
N ARG A 132 0.77 -8.10 25.44
CA ARG A 132 1.26 -7.37 26.63
C ARG A 132 0.09 -7.03 27.58
N ASN A 133 0.23 -7.18 28.90
CA ASN A 133 -0.74 -6.89 29.98
C ASN A 133 -0.55 -5.50 30.62
N THR A 134 -1.52 -5.07 31.43
CA THR A 134 -1.47 -3.78 32.16
C THR A 134 -0.27 -3.61 33.06
N ASP A 135 0.16 -4.69 33.69
CA ASP A 135 1.36 -4.75 34.53
C ASP A 135 2.66 -4.85 33.71
N GLY A 136 2.56 -4.88 32.37
CA GLY A 136 3.66 -4.94 31.41
C GLY A 136 4.08 -6.35 30.98
N SER A 137 3.55 -7.40 31.62
CA SER A 137 3.89 -8.80 31.34
C SER A 137 3.46 -9.27 29.93
N ILE A 138 4.20 -10.19 29.29
CA ILE A 138 3.86 -10.77 27.96
C ILE A 138 3.28 -12.18 28.12
N GLN A 139 2.17 -12.51 27.43
CA GLN A 139 1.60 -13.87 27.34
C GLN A 139 1.49 -14.30 25.85
N PHE A 140 1.87 -15.54 25.53
CA PHE A 140 1.63 -16.21 24.23
C PHE A 140 0.70 -17.42 24.46
N VAL A 141 -0.50 -17.44 23.87
CA VAL A 141 -1.54 -18.48 24.12
C VAL A 141 -1.98 -19.12 22.80
N VAL A 142 -2.17 -20.44 22.80
CA VAL A 142 -2.62 -21.26 21.67
C VAL A 142 -3.88 -22.03 22.08
N ASN A 143 -4.95 -22.02 21.27
CA ASN A 143 -6.22 -22.71 21.57
C ASN A 143 -6.23 -24.17 21.06
N GLY A 144 -5.33 -24.99 21.62
CA GLY A 144 -5.15 -26.37 21.18
C GLY A 144 -3.83 -26.97 21.63
N GLN A 145 -3.36 -27.96 20.89
CA GLN A 145 -2.10 -28.66 21.16
C GLN A 145 -0.93 -27.97 20.44
N VAL A 146 0.26 -27.91 21.08
CA VAL A 146 1.52 -27.46 20.45
C VAL A 146 2.41 -28.69 20.24
N ILE A 147 2.80 -28.97 18.99
CA ILE A 147 3.56 -30.16 18.60
C ILE A 147 4.89 -29.74 17.95
N PRO A 148 6.03 -29.76 18.67
CA PRO A 148 7.35 -29.46 18.10
C PRO A 148 7.98 -30.66 17.38
N ASP A 149 8.88 -30.38 16.42
CA ASP A 149 9.68 -31.42 15.72
C ASP A 149 10.75 -32.07 16.60
N ASN A 150 11.13 -31.43 17.72
CA ASN A 150 12.14 -31.91 18.64
C ASN A 150 11.72 -31.65 20.11
N TYR A 151 11.51 -32.74 20.86
CA TYR A 151 11.15 -32.73 22.28
C TYR A 151 12.35 -32.85 23.23
N GLY A 152 13.60 -32.85 22.73
CA GLY A 152 14.80 -33.08 23.53
C GLY A 152 14.97 -32.09 24.69
N ASN A 153 14.41 -30.88 24.59
CA ASN A 153 14.36 -29.92 25.69
C ASN A 153 13.28 -30.21 26.76
N PHE A 154 12.29 -31.07 26.51
CA PHE A 154 11.31 -31.59 27.47
C PHE A 154 11.74 -32.94 28.04
N ASP A 155 12.20 -33.85 27.18
CA ASP A 155 12.63 -35.20 27.57
C ASP A 155 13.92 -35.18 28.42
N ALA A 156 14.73 -34.13 28.31
CA ALA A 156 15.86 -33.93 29.22
C ALA A 156 15.45 -33.43 30.62
N ARG A 157 14.21 -32.98 30.79
CA ARG A 157 13.66 -32.50 32.08
C ARG A 157 12.71 -33.49 32.73
N TYR A 158 12.11 -34.35 31.91
CA TYR A 158 11.20 -35.38 32.33
C TYR A 158 11.73 -36.72 31.83
N LEU A 159 11.94 -37.67 32.73
CA LEU A 159 12.31 -39.04 32.38
C LEU A 159 11.23 -39.58 31.43
N THR A 160 11.62 -40.32 30.39
CA THR A 160 10.63 -41.00 29.53
C THR A 160 9.78 -41.90 30.43
N SER A 161 8.45 -41.75 30.30
CA SER A 161 7.47 -42.31 31.24
C SER A 161 7.70 -43.79 31.49
N GLY A 162 8.17 -44.11 32.71
CA GLY A 162 8.56 -45.46 33.13
C GLY A 162 9.55 -45.46 34.29
N ASN A 163 10.20 -44.33 34.56
CA ASN A 163 10.66 -43.93 35.90
C ASN A 163 10.10 -42.53 36.23
N VAL A 164 9.62 -42.37 37.46
CA VAL A 164 8.81 -41.28 38.08
C VAL A 164 9.52 -39.91 38.16
N TYR A 165 8.75 -38.81 38.30
CA TYR A 165 9.23 -37.60 38.99
C TYR A 165 8.25 -37.06 40.06
N THR A 166 8.77 -36.86 41.27
CA THR A 166 8.24 -36.01 42.36
C THR A 166 8.93 -34.65 42.34
N LYS A 167 8.19 -33.57 42.61
CA LYS A 167 8.74 -32.21 42.74
C LYS A 167 9.55 -32.09 44.04
N GLY A 168 10.86 -31.89 43.93
CA GLY A 168 11.73 -31.25 44.94
C GLY A 168 11.96 -29.81 44.56
#